data_AF-A0A1T4QYF9-F1
#
_entry.id   AF-A0A1T4QYF9-F1
#
_cell.length_a   1.000
_cell.length_b   1.000
_cell.length_c   1.000
_cell.angle_alpha   90.00
_cell.angle_beta   90.00
_cell.angle_gamma   90.00
#
_symmetry.space_group_name_H-M   'P 1'
#
loop_
_entity.id
_entity.type
_entity.pdbx_description
1 polymer ?
#
loop_
_entity_poly.entity_id
_entity_poly.type
_entity_poly.pdbx_seq_one_letter_code
_entity_poly.pdbx_strand_id
1 'polypeptide(L)'
;MKKFCICLLLCLIPFFIFAQESSERKYIDGYEDLEWGTTIEKVRTKYSNLSKEWDADCMSGEECYSAYSGSVRRIFRFYNNKLYWVRVIYDDITQTQFDALSDKLISKYGSLYFDIDKDENTKFGYEWLLFTDLVVTLSVNNKINGFGAKLGEWVGVTYYSKSIMKEMQTVESENIEL
;
A
#
# COMPACT_ATOMS: atom_id res chain seq x y z
N MET A 1 -48.85 7.04 -19.49
CA MET A 1 -48.02 6.11 -18.70
C MET A 1 -46.54 6.04 -19.12
N LYS A 2 -46.18 6.16 -20.42
CA LYS A 2 -44.76 6.12 -20.85
C LYS A 2 -43.85 7.23 -20.29
N LYS A 3 -44.39 8.43 -20.03
CA LYS A 3 -43.60 9.57 -19.52
C LYS A 3 -43.22 9.46 -18.03
N PHE A 4 -44.01 8.75 -17.22
CA PHE A 4 -43.74 8.56 -15.79
C PHE A 4 -42.61 7.56 -15.53
N CYS A 5 -42.48 6.52 -16.37
CA CYS A 5 -41.39 5.55 -16.27
C CYS A 5 -40.01 6.16 -16.59
N ILE A 6 -39.95 7.17 -17.46
CA ILE A 6 -38.68 7.84 -17.83
C ILE A 6 -38.16 8.69 -16.65
N CYS A 7 -39.05 9.40 -15.93
CA CYS A 7 -38.65 10.17 -14.75
C CYS A 7 -38.16 9.26 -13.60
N LEU A 8 -38.77 8.09 -13.42
CA LEU A 8 -38.35 7.10 -12.42
C LEU A 8 -36.96 6.51 -12.72
N LEU A 9 -36.64 6.28 -14.00
CA LEU A 9 -35.32 5.84 -14.45
C LEU A 9 -34.24 6.92 -14.22
N LEU A 10 -34.54 8.18 -14.51
CA LEU A 10 -33.62 9.30 -14.29
C LEU A 10 -33.26 9.50 -12.80
N CYS A 11 -34.19 9.24 -11.89
CA CYS A 11 -33.94 9.32 -10.44
C CYS A 11 -33.06 8.18 -9.89
N LEU A 12 -32.94 7.05 -10.60
CA LEU A 12 -32.12 5.91 -10.18
C LEU A 12 -30.68 5.98 -10.69
N ILE A 13 -30.43 6.72 -11.77
CA ILE A 13 -29.07 6.95 -12.31
C ILE A 13 -28.06 7.45 -11.25
N PRO A 14 -28.39 8.43 -10.38
CA PRO A 14 -27.45 8.84 -9.34
C PRO A 14 -27.11 7.69 -8.37
N PHE A 15 -28.07 6.84 -8.01
CA PHE A 15 -27.81 5.69 -7.14
C PHE A 15 -26.87 4.67 -7.78
N PHE A 16 -27.00 4.42 -9.10
CA PHE A 16 -26.08 3.53 -9.81
C PHE A 16 -24.67 4.12 -9.93
N ILE A 17 -24.54 5.43 -10.15
CA ILE A 17 -23.24 6.11 -10.21
C ILE A 17 -22.55 6.10 -8.83
N PHE A 18 -23.28 6.42 -7.75
CA PHE A 18 -22.73 6.37 -6.39
C PHE A 18 -22.37 4.95 -5.95
N ALA A 19 -23.16 3.95 -6.33
CA ALA A 19 -22.85 2.55 -6.02
C ALA A 19 -21.57 2.07 -6.72
N GLN A 20 -21.37 2.44 -7.99
CA GLN A 20 -20.19 2.08 -8.76
C GLN A 20 -18.91 2.77 -8.24
N GLU A 21 -18.97 4.07 -7.89
CA GLU A 21 -17.87 4.75 -7.20
C GLU A 21 -17.53 4.09 -5.85
N SER A 22 -18.55 3.62 -5.11
CA SER A 22 -18.33 3.02 -3.79
C SER A 22 -17.61 1.66 -3.87
N SER A 23 -17.83 0.87 -4.92
CA SER A 23 -17.16 -0.42 -5.10
C SER A 23 -15.69 -0.26 -5.51
N GLU A 24 -15.40 0.69 -6.40
CA GLU A 24 -14.03 0.95 -6.85
C GLU A 24 -13.19 1.60 -5.74
N ARG A 25 -13.78 2.52 -4.95
CA ARG A 25 -13.09 3.14 -3.80
C ARG A 25 -12.84 2.16 -2.65
N LYS A 26 -13.70 1.15 -2.45
CA LYS A 26 -13.50 0.09 -1.43
C LYS A 26 -12.28 -0.78 -1.70
N TYR A 27 -11.81 -0.86 -2.95
CA TYR A 27 -10.66 -1.68 -3.29
C TYR A 27 -9.33 -1.01 -2.89
N ILE A 28 -9.32 0.32 -2.75
CA ILE A 28 -8.10 1.12 -2.54
C ILE A 28 -7.98 1.48 -1.04
N ASP A 29 -8.04 0.49 -0.16
CA ASP A 29 -7.83 0.73 1.27
C ASP A 29 -6.33 0.75 1.57
N GLY A 30 -5.82 1.87 2.10
CA GLY A 30 -4.42 2.03 2.47
C GLY A 30 -4.03 1.20 3.71
N TYR A 31 -3.04 1.68 4.47
CA TYR A 31 -2.69 1.13 5.79
C TYR A 31 -3.63 1.63 6.92
N GLU A 32 -4.71 2.32 6.53
CA GLU A 32 -5.77 2.83 7.40
C GLU A 32 -5.27 3.71 8.56
N ASP A 33 -4.24 4.51 8.33
CA ASP A 33 -3.73 5.52 9.27
C ASP A 33 -3.36 4.95 10.66
N LEU A 34 -2.80 3.73 10.67
CA LEU A 34 -2.16 3.20 11.87
C LEU A 34 -1.06 4.15 12.37
N GLU A 35 -0.96 4.32 13.68
CA GLU A 35 0.07 5.15 14.29
C GLU A 35 1.44 4.47 14.17
N TRP A 36 2.46 5.18 13.69
CA TRP A 36 3.84 4.68 13.68
C TRP A 36 4.32 4.41 15.10
N GLY A 37 5.05 3.31 15.29
CA GLY A 37 5.47 2.84 16.60
C GLY A 37 4.43 1.96 17.32
N THR A 38 3.24 1.74 16.74
CA THR A 38 2.24 0.85 17.33
C THR A 38 2.72 -0.61 17.41
N THR A 39 2.22 -1.36 18.38
CA THR A 39 2.59 -2.77 18.58
C THR A 39 1.87 -3.73 17.64
N ILE A 40 2.42 -4.94 17.51
CA ILE A 40 1.82 -6.05 16.77
C ILE A 40 0.40 -6.34 17.27
N GLU A 41 0.16 -6.33 18.59
CA GLU A 41 -1.16 -6.57 19.18
C GLU A 41 -2.17 -5.50 18.76
N LYS A 42 -1.77 -4.21 18.76
CA LYS A 42 -2.64 -3.12 18.34
C LYS A 42 -2.91 -3.14 16.83
N VAL A 43 -2.03 -3.71 16.01
CA VAL A 43 -2.34 -3.99 14.59
C VAL A 43 -3.31 -5.16 14.47
N ARG A 44 -3.15 -6.21 15.27
CA ARG A 44 -4.01 -7.41 15.26
C ARG A 44 -5.47 -7.13 15.64
N THR A 45 -5.72 -6.12 16.46
CA THR A 45 -7.11 -5.69 16.76
C THR A 45 -7.83 -5.14 15.53
N LYS A 46 -7.08 -4.61 14.57
CA LYS A 46 -7.60 -4.06 13.31
C LYS A 46 -7.60 -5.09 12.18
N TYR A 47 -6.53 -5.89 12.11
CA TYR A 47 -6.37 -6.98 11.15
C TYR A 47 -6.40 -8.31 11.89
N SER A 48 -7.60 -8.86 12.10
CA SER A 48 -7.78 -10.11 12.84
C SER A 48 -7.16 -11.34 12.15
N ASN A 49 -6.93 -11.25 10.85
CA ASN A 49 -6.28 -12.27 10.03
C ASN A 49 -4.76 -12.07 9.87
N LEU A 50 -4.13 -11.30 10.76
CA LEU A 50 -2.69 -11.04 10.73
C LEU A 50 -1.88 -12.33 10.95
N SER A 51 -1.18 -12.79 9.91
CA SER A 51 -0.33 -13.98 9.91
C SER A 51 1.15 -13.60 9.88
N LYS A 52 1.99 -14.29 10.66
CA LYS A 52 3.45 -14.10 10.62
C LYS A 52 3.99 -14.63 9.30
N GLU A 53 4.79 -13.82 8.62
CA GLU A 53 5.46 -14.18 7.37
C GLU A 53 6.89 -14.61 7.67
N TRP A 54 7.37 -15.62 6.95
CA TRP A 54 8.77 -16.04 6.92
C TRP A 54 9.27 -15.79 5.50
N ASP A 55 9.44 -14.52 5.14
CA ASP A 55 9.78 -14.11 3.78
C ASP A 55 11.22 -13.57 3.70
N ALA A 56 11.84 -13.71 2.53
CA ALA A 56 13.21 -13.30 2.23
C ALA A 56 13.41 -11.78 2.29
N ASP A 57 12.32 -11.02 2.25
CA ASP A 57 12.31 -9.56 2.29
C ASP A 57 12.43 -8.97 3.70
N CYS A 58 12.34 -9.79 4.75
CA CYS A 58 12.43 -9.35 6.14
C CYS A 58 13.90 -9.27 6.56
N MET A 59 14.33 -8.10 7.02
CA MET A 59 15.70 -7.92 7.50
C MET A 59 15.89 -8.62 8.85
N SER A 60 17.14 -8.91 9.20
CA SER A 60 17.46 -9.52 10.49
C SER A 60 17.00 -8.62 11.63
N GLY A 61 16.30 -9.19 12.62
CA GLY A 61 15.76 -8.42 13.75
C GLY A 61 14.40 -7.77 13.50
N GLU A 62 13.80 -7.96 12.32
CA GLU A 62 12.42 -7.56 12.04
C GLU A 62 11.42 -8.68 12.32
N GLU A 63 10.20 -8.30 12.66
CA GLU A 63 9.03 -9.17 12.58
C GLU A 63 8.11 -8.71 11.46
N CYS A 64 7.81 -9.62 10.54
CA CYS A 64 6.93 -9.37 9.41
C CYS A 64 5.60 -10.10 9.57
N TYR A 65 4.52 -9.39 9.23
CA TYR A 65 3.18 -9.94 9.23
C TYR A 65 2.43 -9.53 7.98
N SER A 66 1.53 -10.38 7.53
CA SER A 66 0.63 -10.07 6.43
C SER A 66 -0.83 -10.14 6.85
N ALA A 67 -1.66 -9.33 6.21
CA ALA A 67 -3.10 -9.41 6.26
C ALA A 67 -3.66 -9.33 4.84
N TYR A 68 -4.69 -10.13 4.57
CA TYR A 68 -5.34 -10.19 3.26
C TYR A 68 -6.76 -9.64 3.35
N SER A 69 -7.17 -8.82 2.38
CA SER A 69 -8.56 -8.40 2.22
C SER A 69 -8.92 -8.50 0.74
N GLY A 70 -9.62 -9.57 0.36
CA GLY A 70 -9.79 -9.92 -1.04
C GLY A 70 -8.44 -10.16 -1.71
N SER A 71 -8.19 -9.48 -2.84
CA SER A 71 -6.93 -9.52 -3.59
C SER A 71 -5.91 -8.45 -3.16
N VAL A 72 -6.15 -7.75 -2.05
CA VAL A 72 -5.19 -6.79 -1.49
C VAL A 72 -4.42 -7.46 -0.36
N ARG A 73 -3.09 -7.52 -0.49
CA ARG A 73 -2.17 -7.99 0.55
C ARG A 73 -1.56 -6.78 1.24
N ARG A 74 -1.57 -6.75 2.57
CA ARG A 74 -0.86 -5.77 3.40
C ARG A 74 0.27 -6.48 4.11
N ILE A 75 1.46 -5.91 4.05
CA ILE A 75 2.65 -6.40 4.74
C ILE A 75 3.05 -5.34 5.76
N PHE A 76 3.16 -5.74 7.02
CA PHE A 76 3.53 -4.91 8.14
C PHE A 76 4.89 -5.38 8.64
N ARG A 77 5.83 -4.45 8.83
CA ARG A 77 7.13 -4.75 9.44
C ARG A 77 7.27 -4.02 10.76
N PHE A 78 7.81 -4.73 11.73
CA PHE A 78 8.01 -4.27 13.07
C PHE A 78 9.48 -4.42 13.44
N TYR A 79 10.04 -3.39 14.06
CA TYR A 79 11.36 -3.41 14.68
C TYR A 79 11.16 -3.18 16.18
N ASN A 80 11.67 -4.06 17.04
CA ASN A 80 11.44 -3.99 18.50
C ASN A 80 9.94 -3.81 18.89
N ASN A 81 9.05 -4.59 18.25
CA ASN A 81 7.59 -4.49 18.40
C ASN A 81 7.00 -3.09 18.09
N LYS A 82 7.65 -2.31 17.22
CA LYS A 82 7.18 -1.01 16.74
C LYS A 82 6.94 -1.06 15.24
N LEU A 83 5.71 -0.78 14.81
CA LEU A 83 5.37 -0.67 13.39
C LEU A 83 6.13 0.51 12.78
N TYR A 84 6.92 0.25 11.74
CA TYR A 84 7.69 1.30 11.09
C TYR A 84 7.52 1.31 9.58
N TRP A 85 7.00 0.23 8.99
CA TRP A 85 6.85 0.09 7.55
C TRP A 85 5.62 -0.74 7.21
N VAL A 86 4.87 -0.29 6.20
CA VAL A 86 3.71 -1.00 5.65
C VAL A 86 3.76 -0.94 4.13
N ARG A 87 3.53 -2.06 3.46
CA ARG A 87 3.25 -2.10 2.03
C ARG A 87 1.89 -2.68 1.75
N VAL A 88 1.11 -1.99 0.92
CA VAL A 88 -0.15 -2.44 0.38
C VAL A 88 0.10 -2.86 -1.07
N ILE A 89 -0.15 -4.12 -1.36
CA ILE A 89 0.07 -4.75 -2.67
C ILE A 89 -1.29 -4.96 -3.31
N TYR A 90 -1.44 -4.42 -4.51
CA TYR A 90 -2.57 -4.63 -5.38
C TYR A 90 -2.13 -5.44 -6.59
N ASP A 91 -2.61 -6.67 -6.67
CA ASP A 91 -2.40 -7.53 -7.82
C ASP A 91 -3.39 -7.21 -8.94
N ASP A 92 -2.90 -7.21 -10.17
CA ASP A 92 -3.68 -7.20 -11.42
C ASP A 92 -4.70 -6.05 -11.52
N ILE A 93 -4.32 -4.85 -11.05
CA ILE A 93 -5.19 -3.67 -11.14
C ILE A 93 -5.29 -3.13 -12.57
N THR A 94 -6.48 -2.65 -12.93
CA THR A 94 -6.73 -1.94 -14.19
C THR A 94 -6.13 -0.53 -14.18
N GLN A 95 -5.96 0.07 -15.35
CA GLN A 95 -5.50 1.46 -15.46
C GLN A 95 -6.41 2.43 -14.69
N THR A 96 -7.74 2.28 -14.80
CA THR A 96 -8.71 3.10 -14.06
C THR A 96 -8.51 3.01 -12.54
N GLN A 97 -8.23 1.82 -12.02
CA GLN A 97 -7.96 1.63 -10.59
C GLN A 97 -6.61 2.24 -10.18
N PHE A 98 -5.60 2.16 -11.04
CA PHE A 98 -4.31 2.82 -10.82
C PHE A 98 -4.45 4.35 -10.78
N ASP A 99 -5.21 4.92 -11.71
CA ASP A 99 -5.47 6.36 -11.77
C ASP A 99 -6.23 6.82 -10.52
N ALA A 100 -7.28 6.10 -10.12
CA ALA A 100 -8.02 6.38 -8.89
C ALA A 100 -7.14 6.27 -7.61
N LEU A 101 -6.20 5.32 -7.58
CA LEU A 101 -5.24 5.19 -6.48
C LEU A 101 -4.28 6.39 -6.47
N SER A 102 -3.77 6.78 -7.63
CA SER A 102 -2.87 7.93 -7.77
C SER A 102 -3.56 9.22 -7.35
N ASP A 103 -4.79 9.45 -7.80
CA ASP A 103 -5.61 10.61 -7.41
C ASP A 103 -5.87 10.63 -5.90
N LYS A 104 -6.12 9.47 -5.29
CA LYS A 104 -6.30 9.35 -3.84
C LYS A 104 -5.02 9.74 -3.09
N LEU A 105 -3.85 9.31 -3.55
CA LEU A 105 -2.56 9.66 -2.94
C LEU A 105 -2.26 11.15 -3.12
N ILE A 106 -2.47 11.70 -4.31
CA ILE A 106 -2.30 13.14 -4.58
C ILE A 106 -3.23 13.98 -3.72
N SER A 107 -4.50 13.58 -3.61
CA SER A 107 -5.47 14.27 -2.75
C SER A 107 -5.08 14.25 -1.27
N LYS A 108 -4.39 13.20 -0.81
CA LYS A 108 -4.04 13.02 0.60
C LYS A 108 -2.68 13.64 0.96
N TYR A 109 -1.71 13.53 0.08
CA TYR A 109 -0.29 13.84 0.34
C TYR A 109 0.23 15.02 -0.48
N GLY A 110 -0.57 15.54 -1.42
CA GLY A 110 -0.22 16.64 -2.31
C GLY A 110 0.32 16.16 -3.66
N SER A 111 0.47 17.11 -4.59
CA SER A 111 0.97 16.85 -5.95
C SER A 111 2.49 16.95 -6.08
N LEU A 112 3.22 17.24 -5.00
CA LEU A 112 4.68 17.26 -4.99
C LEU A 112 5.21 15.86 -4.69
N TYR A 113 5.56 15.14 -5.76
CA TYR A 113 6.19 13.83 -5.71
C TYR A 113 7.35 13.75 -6.73
N PHE A 114 8.25 12.80 -6.53
CA PHE A 114 9.43 12.59 -7.35
C PHE A 114 9.43 11.17 -7.94
N ASP A 115 10.02 10.99 -9.12
CA ASP A 115 10.20 9.65 -9.69
C ASP A 115 11.18 8.84 -8.83
N ILE A 116 10.86 7.58 -8.56
CA ILE A 116 11.81 6.63 -7.95
C ILE A 116 12.69 5.99 -9.03
N ASP A 117 13.90 5.60 -8.64
CA ASP A 117 14.83 4.90 -9.53
C ASP A 117 14.22 3.58 -10.02
N LYS A 118 14.40 3.30 -11.31
CA LYS A 118 13.93 2.07 -11.95
C LYS A 118 15.01 1.01 -11.85
N ASP A 119 14.60 -0.20 -11.53
CA ASP A 119 15.46 -1.38 -11.55
C ASP A 119 14.74 -2.55 -12.25
N GLU A 120 15.32 -3.75 -12.20
CA GLU A 120 14.71 -4.94 -12.80
C GLU A 120 13.32 -5.27 -12.23
N ASN A 121 13.09 -4.94 -10.95
CA ASN A 121 11.86 -5.21 -10.22
C ASN A 121 10.87 -4.04 -10.34
N THR A 122 11.35 -2.81 -10.48
CA THR A 122 10.56 -1.58 -10.45
C THR A 122 10.49 -0.97 -11.85
N LYS A 123 9.31 -1.05 -12.47
CA LYS A 123 9.06 -0.47 -13.80
C LYS A 123 9.02 1.05 -13.76
N PHE A 124 8.32 1.61 -12.78
CA PHE A 124 8.28 3.03 -12.45
C PHE A 124 7.61 3.23 -11.08
N GLY A 125 7.76 4.41 -10.51
CA GLY A 125 7.04 4.79 -9.31
C GLY A 125 7.30 6.25 -8.91
N TYR A 126 6.62 6.66 -7.85
CA TYR A 126 6.62 8.01 -7.31
C TYR A 126 6.83 7.97 -5.80
N GLU A 127 7.55 8.95 -5.26
CA GLU A 127 7.76 9.14 -3.82
C GLU A 127 7.28 10.52 -3.36
N TRP A 128 6.55 10.53 -2.24
CA TRP A 128 6.18 11.73 -1.51
C TRP A 128 7.09 11.89 -0.29
N LEU A 129 7.89 12.95 -0.31
CA LEU A 129 8.67 13.40 0.84
C LEU A 129 7.87 14.42 1.64
N LEU A 130 7.14 13.93 2.64
CA LEU A 130 6.33 14.79 3.50
C LEU A 130 7.19 15.51 4.54
N PHE A 131 6.70 16.67 4.99
CA PHE A 131 7.26 17.41 6.15
C PHE A 131 7.10 16.65 7.48
N THR A 132 6.35 15.56 7.47
CA THR A 132 6.19 14.65 8.62
C THR A 132 7.25 13.55 8.58
N ASP A 133 7.23 12.70 9.61
CA ASP A 133 8.07 11.50 9.68
C ASP A 133 7.68 10.42 8.64
N LEU A 134 6.62 10.64 7.87
CA LEU A 134 6.09 9.68 6.89
C LEU A 134 6.77 9.86 5.52
N VAL A 135 7.17 8.75 4.92
CA VAL A 135 7.39 8.63 3.47
C VAL A 135 6.33 7.74 2.86
N VAL A 136 5.88 8.10 1.67
CA VAL A 136 4.95 7.30 0.87
C VAL A 136 5.57 7.06 -0.50
N THR A 137 5.57 5.81 -0.97
CA THR A 137 5.95 5.47 -2.34
C THR A 137 4.82 4.73 -3.03
N LEU A 138 4.56 5.05 -4.30
CA LEU A 138 3.73 4.28 -5.22
C LEU A 138 4.65 3.66 -6.26
N SER A 139 4.58 2.36 -6.48
CA SER A 139 5.45 1.66 -7.43
C SER A 139 4.65 0.68 -8.27
N VAL A 140 4.97 0.60 -9.56
CA VAL A 140 4.55 -0.48 -10.44
C VAL A 140 5.74 -1.40 -10.63
N ASN A 141 5.56 -2.65 -10.25
CA ASN A 141 6.63 -3.62 -10.16
C ASN A 141 6.35 -4.79 -11.11
N ASN A 142 7.42 -5.38 -11.65
CA ASN A 142 7.34 -6.57 -12.50
C ASN A 142 7.17 -7.82 -11.61
N LYS A 143 6.22 -8.69 -11.93
CA LYS A 143 6.20 -10.07 -11.42
C LYS A 143 7.20 -10.87 -12.24
N ILE A 144 8.30 -11.29 -11.64
CA ILE A 144 9.35 -12.06 -12.31
C ILE A 144 9.44 -13.44 -11.65
N ASN A 145 9.53 -14.51 -12.44
CA ASN A 145 9.72 -15.86 -11.91
C ASN A 145 11.21 -16.15 -11.62
N GLY A 146 11.51 -17.31 -11.03
CA GLY A 146 12.90 -17.72 -10.72
C GLY A 146 13.82 -17.90 -11.93
N PHE A 147 13.32 -17.73 -13.16
CA PHE A 147 14.09 -17.77 -14.41
C PHE A 147 14.21 -16.41 -15.08
N GLY A 148 13.75 -15.32 -14.44
CA GLY A 148 13.78 -13.98 -15.02
C GLY A 148 12.64 -13.67 -15.99
N ALA A 149 11.67 -14.58 -16.19
CA ALA A 149 10.54 -14.32 -17.08
C ALA A 149 9.49 -13.44 -16.40
N LYS A 150 9.06 -12.39 -17.11
CA LYS A 150 7.97 -11.50 -16.66
C LYS A 150 6.62 -12.21 -16.77
N LEU A 151 5.96 -12.37 -15.62
CA LEU A 151 4.65 -13.00 -15.47
C LEU A 151 3.49 -12.00 -15.38
N GLY A 152 3.78 -10.73 -15.11
CA GLY A 152 2.76 -9.70 -14.91
C GLY A 152 3.33 -8.46 -14.22
N GLU A 153 2.43 -7.66 -13.65
CA GLU A 153 2.76 -6.47 -12.87
C GLU A 153 1.94 -6.46 -11.57
N TRP A 154 2.47 -5.83 -10.54
CA TRP A 154 1.73 -5.53 -9.30
C TRP A 154 2.02 -4.09 -8.89
N VAL A 155 1.07 -3.49 -8.18
CA VAL A 155 1.20 -2.11 -7.71
C VAL A 155 1.38 -2.11 -6.20
N GLY A 156 2.44 -1.46 -5.73
CA GLY A 156 2.78 -1.34 -4.32
C GLY A 156 2.64 0.09 -3.85
N VAL A 157 1.89 0.32 -2.78
CA VAL A 157 1.99 1.56 -2.01
C VAL A 157 2.71 1.26 -0.70
N THR A 158 3.89 1.83 -0.52
CA THR A 158 4.69 1.66 0.70
C THR A 158 4.62 2.91 1.55
N TYR A 159 4.52 2.73 2.85
CA TYR A 159 4.46 3.77 3.87
C TYR A 159 5.52 3.44 4.92
N TYR A 160 6.34 4.39 5.32
CA TYR A 160 7.29 4.15 6.41
C TYR A 160 7.63 5.40 7.22
N SER A 161 8.06 5.15 8.46
CA SER A 161 8.58 6.15 9.39
C SER A 161 10.08 6.33 9.16
N LYS A 162 10.52 7.55 8.81
CA LYS A 162 11.94 7.88 8.61
C LYS A 162 12.74 7.67 9.89
N SER A 163 12.20 8.11 11.03
CA SER A 163 12.87 8.07 12.32
C SER A 163 13.14 6.65 12.79
N ILE A 164 12.15 5.76 12.73
CA ILE A 164 12.32 4.37 13.18
C ILE A 164 13.16 3.58 12.17
N MET A 165 13.00 3.84 10.86
CA MET A 165 13.86 3.21 9.85
C MET A 165 15.34 3.59 10.05
N LYS A 166 15.62 4.84 10.43
CA LYS A 166 16.98 5.30 10.77
C LYS A 166 17.52 4.63 12.04
N GLU A 167 16.68 4.47 13.09
CA GLU A 167 17.05 3.74 14.32
C GLU A 167 17.53 2.32 13.96
N MET A 168 16.77 1.60 13.15
CA MET A 168 17.10 0.26 12.68
C MET A 168 18.42 0.21 11.89
N GLN A 169 18.60 1.09 10.90
CA GLN A 169 19.80 1.12 10.06
C GLN A 169 21.07 1.47 10.86
N THR A 170 20.94 2.31 11.90
CA THR A 170 22.08 2.66 12.77
C THR A 170 22.56 1.44 13.54
N VAL A 171 21.63 0.66 14.12
CA VAL A 171 21.96 -0.57 14.87
C VAL A 171 22.58 -1.63 13.95
N GLU A 172 22.13 -1.77 12.71
CA GLU A 172 22.77 -2.69 11.76
C GLU A 172 24.20 -2.28 11.44
N SER A 173 24.47 -0.98 11.24
CA SER A 173 25.81 -0.49 10.95
C SER A 173 26.79 -0.74 12.12
N GLU A 174 26.34 -0.62 13.36
CA GLU A 174 27.15 -0.90 14.56
C GLU A 174 27.48 -2.40 14.71
N ASN A 175 26.63 -3.29 14.19
CA ASN A 175 26.86 -4.73 14.24
C ASN A 175 27.81 -5.26 13.15
N ILE A 176 28.12 -4.45 12.13
CA ILE A 176 29.03 -4.83 11.03
C ILE A 176 30.50 -4.48 11.36
N GLU A 177 30.75 -3.62 12.34
CA GLU A 177 32.11 -3.21 12.76
C GLU A 177 32.82 -4.17 13.74
N LEU A 178 32.43 -5.46 13.80
CA LEU A 178 33.05 -6.49 14.67
C LEU A 178 33.72 -7.64 13.91
#